data_AF-A0A9D1PFJ8-F1
#
_entry.id   AF-A0A9D1PFJ8-F1
#
_cell.length_a   1.000
_cell.length_b   1.000
_cell.length_c   1.000
_cell.angle_alpha   90.00
_cell.angle_beta   90.00
_cell.angle_gamma   90.00
#
_symmetry.space_group_name_H-M   'P 1'
#
loop_
_entity.id
_entity.type
_entity.pdbx_description
1 polymer ?
#
loop_
_entity_poly.entity_id
_entity_poly.type
_entity_poly.pdbx_seq_one_letter_code
_entity_poly.pdbx_strand_id
1 'polypeptide(L)'
;MAGQHNKIINAAARKILAPEGLFRVGSSRTWIDDNGYFVIQVEFQPSSYGRGSYLNVGISFLWETSEGLNDALAFNIGYRVNKVGYASYIGNDAAYEKKMEDFSEAAMEKVREYRLFRNMDYAKEQMKSQLNSIPENRVFGKYMNWRCFAF
;
A
#
# COMPACT_ATOMS: atom_id res chain seq x y z
N MET A 1 -9.73 21.54 -17.09
CA MET A 1 -8.48 21.21 -16.37
C MET A 1 -8.60 19.86 -15.65
N ALA A 2 -8.82 18.77 -16.39
CA ALA A 2 -8.80 17.43 -15.81
C ALA A 2 -7.33 17.00 -15.61
N GLY A 3 -6.98 16.50 -14.42
CA GLY A 3 -5.66 15.87 -14.18
C GLY A 3 -4.57 16.73 -13.52
N GLN A 4 -4.78 18.01 -13.23
CA GLN A 4 -3.78 18.85 -12.51
C GLN A 4 -3.46 18.28 -11.12
N HIS A 5 -4.49 17.94 -10.33
CA HIS A 5 -4.31 17.29 -9.03
C HIS A 5 -3.56 15.95 -9.13
N ASN A 6 -3.76 15.17 -10.20
CA ASN A 6 -3.00 13.94 -10.41
C ASN A 6 -1.51 14.21 -10.69
N LYS A 7 -1.18 15.30 -11.40
CA LYS A 7 0.22 15.71 -11.59
C LYS A 7 0.86 16.09 -10.26
N ILE A 8 0.15 16.84 -9.42
CA ILE A 8 0.62 17.23 -8.07
C ILE A 8 0.90 16.00 -7.21
N ILE A 9 -0.04 15.04 -7.14
CA ILE A 9 0.14 13.78 -6.41
C ILE A 9 1.42 13.08 -6.85
N ASN A 10 1.60 12.91 -8.17
CA ASN A 10 2.74 12.17 -8.70
C ASN A 10 4.07 12.92 -8.51
N ALA A 11 4.07 14.26 -8.56
CA ALA A 11 5.26 15.07 -8.33
C ALA A 11 5.71 14.97 -6.86
N ALA A 12 4.78 15.14 -5.91
CA ALA A 12 5.05 15.01 -4.48
C ALA A 12 5.51 13.59 -4.12
N ALA A 13 4.79 12.56 -4.60
CA ALA A 13 5.17 11.17 -4.39
C ALA A 13 6.55 10.86 -4.97
N ARG A 14 6.86 11.32 -6.18
CA ARG A 14 8.18 11.11 -6.81
C ARG A 14 9.29 11.73 -5.99
N LYS A 15 9.10 12.93 -5.44
CA LYS A 15 10.10 13.65 -4.65
C LYS A 15 10.59 12.84 -3.44
N ILE A 16 9.69 12.06 -2.83
CA ILE A 16 9.96 11.34 -1.57
C ILE A 16 10.18 9.84 -1.80
N LEU A 17 9.35 9.18 -2.61
CA LEU A 17 9.36 7.73 -2.78
C LEU A 17 10.45 7.25 -3.75
N ALA A 18 10.73 8.00 -4.83
CA ALA A 18 11.68 7.57 -5.85
C ALA A 18 13.14 7.50 -5.34
N PRO A 19 13.65 8.46 -4.54
CA PRO A 19 14.98 8.36 -3.95
C PRO A 19 15.16 7.13 -3.05
N GLU A 20 14.07 6.60 -2.50
CA GLU A 20 14.05 5.43 -1.61
C GLU A 20 13.95 4.12 -2.40
N GLY A 21 13.94 4.16 -3.74
CA GLY A 21 13.93 3.00 -4.63
C GLY A 21 12.55 2.56 -5.11
N LEU A 22 11.47 3.26 -4.72
CA LEU A 22 10.14 2.93 -5.19
C LEU A 22 9.94 3.43 -6.62
N PHE A 23 9.22 2.66 -7.43
CA PHE A 23 8.90 3.02 -8.81
C PHE A 23 7.40 3.09 -9.05
N ARG A 24 7.01 3.99 -9.96
CA ARG A 24 5.61 4.22 -10.31
C ARG A 24 5.13 3.19 -11.33
N VAL A 25 3.90 2.69 -11.15
CA VAL A 25 3.26 1.78 -12.11
C VAL A 25 2.61 2.59 -13.24
N GLY A 26 3.25 2.63 -14.40
CA GLY A 26 2.73 3.31 -15.60
C GLY A 26 2.32 4.76 -15.34
N SER A 27 1.08 5.11 -15.71
CA SER A 27 0.48 6.43 -15.48
C SER A 27 -0.45 6.48 -14.25
N SER A 28 -0.47 5.44 -13.43
CA SER A 28 -1.31 5.36 -12.23
C SER A 28 -0.83 6.32 -11.12
N ARG A 29 -1.50 6.32 -9.97
CA ARG A 29 -1.00 6.97 -8.75
C ARG A 29 -0.53 5.93 -7.73
N THR A 30 0.04 4.85 -8.24
CA THR A 30 0.51 3.71 -7.47
C THR A 30 2.02 3.56 -7.63
N TRP A 31 2.68 3.32 -6.52
CA TRP A 31 4.11 3.11 -6.40
C TRP A 31 4.38 1.76 -5.76
N ILE A 32 5.46 1.11 -6.19
CA ILE A 32 5.85 -0.23 -5.76
C ILE A 32 7.26 -0.18 -5.20
N ASP A 33 7.45 -0.83 -4.04
CA ASP A 33 8.74 -1.24 -3.51
C ASP A 33 8.86 -2.75 -3.70
N ASP A 34 9.79 -3.19 -4.55
CA ASP A 34 10.06 -4.62 -4.74
C ASP A 34 10.95 -5.15 -3.62
N ASN A 35 10.50 -6.19 -2.94
CA ASN A 35 11.17 -6.81 -1.81
C ASN A 35 11.41 -8.32 -2.04
N GLY A 36 11.37 -8.78 -3.29
CA GLY A 36 11.64 -10.16 -3.69
C GLY A 36 10.38 -11.01 -3.70
N TYR A 37 10.00 -11.56 -2.56
CA TYR A 37 8.83 -12.45 -2.48
C TYR A 37 7.51 -11.71 -2.18
N PHE A 38 7.60 -10.41 -1.94
CA PHE A 38 6.48 -9.52 -1.73
C PHE A 38 6.79 -8.16 -2.32
N VAL A 39 5.73 -7.40 -2.59
CA VAL A 39 5.83 -5.99 -2.95
C VAL A 39 5.10 -5.14 -1.90
N ILE A 40 5.63 -3.95 -1.63
CA ILE A 40 4.89 -2.94 -0.88
C ILE A 40 4.26 -2.00 -1.90
N GLN A 41 2.94 -1.89 -1.85
CA GLN A 41 2.18 -1.00 -2.69
C GLN A 41 1.82 0.27 -1.91
N VAL A 42 2.13 1.43 -2.49
CA VAL A 42 1.66 2.75 -2.03
C VAL A 42 0.69 3.27 -3.07
N GLU A 43 -0.59 3.38 -2.71
CA GLU A 43 -1.65 3.83 -3.60
C GLU A 43 -2.30 5.11 -3.08
N PHE A 44 -2.29 6.14 -3.92
CA PHE A 44 -3.06 7.37 -3.74
C PHE A 44 -4.46 7.17 -4.33
N GLN A 45 -5.33 6.54 -3.54
CA GLN A 45 -6.65 6.07 -4.00
C GLN A 45 -7.62 7.24 -4.27
N PRO A 46 -8.30 7.28 -5.44
CA PRO A 46 -9.34 8.28 -5.70
C PRO A 46 -10.56 8.09 -4.81
N SER A 47 -11.36 9.14 -4.70
CA SER A 47 -12.74 9.04 -4.23
C SER A 47 -13.70 9.25 -5.40
N SER A 48 -14.77 8.45 -5.48
CA SER A 48 -15.86 8.69 -6.44
C SER A 48 -16.67 9.95 -6.11
N TYR A 49 -16.58 10.45 -4.87
CA TYR A 49 -17.38 11.55 -4.35
C TYR A 49 -16.68 12.92 -4.42
N GLY A 50 -15.43 12.98 -4.86
CA GLY A 50 -14.70 14.24 -4.92
C GLY A 50 -13.32 14.11 -5.54
N ARG A 51 -12.74 15.28 -5.88
CA ARG A 51 -11.35 15.35 -6.35
C ARG A 51 -10.45 15.32 -5.13
N GLY A 52 -9.56 14.34 -5.05
CA GLY A 52 -8.70 14.16 -3.89
C GLY A 52 -8.12 12.75 -3.81
N SER A 53 -7.57 12.44 -2.64
CA SER A 53 -6.93 11.15 -2.40
C SER A 53 -7.07 10.68 -0.96
N TYR A 54 -7.26 9.38 -0.80
CA TYR A 54 -6.82 8.64 0.38
C TYR A 54 -5.39 8.14 0.17
N LEU A 55 -4.79 7.61 1.23
CA LEU A 55 -3.53 6.89 1.19
C LEU A 55 -3.77 5.43 1.61
N ASN A 56 -3.41 4.49 0.74
CA ASN A 56 -3.33 3.07 1.07
C ASN A 56 -1.87 2.63 0.98
N VAL A 57 -1.40 1.89 1.98
CA VAL A 57 -0.08 1.25 1.97
C VAL A 57 -0.21 -0.16 2.51
N GLY A 58 0.39 -1.12 1.83
CA GLY A 58 0.41 -2.50 2.31
C GLY A 58 1.22 -3.45 1.45
N ILE A 59 1.27 -4.69 1.90
CA ILE A 59 2.06 -5.78 1.33
C ILE A 59 1.16 -6.66 0.48
N SER A 60 1.65 -7.00 -0.71
CA SER A 60 1.14 -8.09 -1.54
C SER A 60 2.21 -9.18 -1.63
N PHE A 61 1.86 -10.39 -1.22
CA PHE A 61 2.73 -11.56 -1.37
C PHE A 61 2.60 -12.14 -2.77
N LEU A 62 3.72 -12.45 -3.42
CA LEU A 62 3.76 -12.85 -4.85
C LEU A 62 3.51 -14.35 -5.07
N TRP A 63 3.16 -15.09 -4.03
CA TRP A 63 2.86 -16.53 -4.08
C TRP A 63 1.37 -16.83 -3.91
N GLU A 64 0.49 -15.82 -3.91
CA GLU A 64 -0.96 -16.02 -3.89
C GLU A 64 -1.43 -16.31 -5.32
N THR A 65 -2.02 -17.50 -5.54
CA THR A 65 -2.30 -18.02 -6.88
C THR A 65 -3.79 -18.08 -7.21
N SER A 66 -4.67 -17.38 -6.48
CA SER A 66 -6.10 -17.41 -6.82
C SER A 66 -6.38 -16.56 -8.07
N GLU A 67 -7.20 -17.07 -9.00
CA GLU A 67 -7.44 -16.43 -10.32
C GLU A 67 -7.86 -14.96 -10.20
N GLY A 68 -8.68 -14.60 -9.20
CA GLY A 68 -9.13 -13.22 -8.97
C GLY A 68 -8.09 -12.29 -8.33
N LEU A 69 -7.03 -12.83 -7.72
CA LEU A 69 -5.92 -12.03 -7.18
C LEU A 69 -4.81 -11.79 -8.22
N ASN A 70 -4.69 -12.65 -9.23
CA ASN A 70 -3.71 -12.43 -10.31
C ASN A 70 -4.04 -11.17 -11.14
N ASP A 71 -5.29 -10.72 -11.15
CA ASP A 71 -5.72 -9.52 -11.87
C ASP A 71 -5.40 -8.20 -11.13
N ALA A 72 -5.13 -8.24 -9.82
CA ALA A 72 -4.79 -7.06 -9.02
C ALA A 72 -3.97 -7.41 -7.77
N LEU A 73 -2.89 -6.66 -7.52
CA LEU A 73 -2.13 -6.76 -6.27
C LEU A 73 -3.05 -6.56 -5.05
N ALA A 74 -3.18 -7.59 -4.22
CA ALA A 74 -4.00 -7.53 -3.02
C ALA A 74 -3.22 -6.99 -1.83
N PHE A 75 -3.89 -6.22 -0.98
CA PHE A 75 -3.36 -5.84 0.32
C PHE A 75 -3.52 -7.01 1.31
N ASN A 76 -2.55 -7.94 1.34
CA ASN A 76 -2.53 -9.04 2.31
C ASN A 76 -2.28 -8.51 3.73
N ILE A 77 -1.44 -7.47 3.86
CA ILE A 77 -1.16 -6.77 5.12
C ILE A 77 -1.22 -5.27 4.86
N GLY A 78 -1.85 -4.51 5.76
CA GLY A 78 -2.04 -3.07 5.56
C GLY A 78 -3.19 -2.75 4.61
N TYR A 79 -3.51 -1.46 4.46
CA TYR A 79 -4.50 -0.89 3.54
C TYR A 79 -4.55 0.63 3.83
N ARG A 80 -5.71 1.17 4.23
CA ARG A 80 -5.96 2.59 4.51
C ARG A 80 -5.07 3.10 5.65
N VAL A 81 -4.31 4.15 5.40
CA VAL A 81 -3.55 4.88 6.42
C VAL A 81 -4.45 5.96 7.05
N ASN A 82 -5.25 5.58 8.04
CA ASN A 82 -6.25 6.47 8.66
C ASN A 82 -5.66 7.74 9.29
N LYS A 83 -4.39 7.71 9.74
CA LYS A 83 -3.68 8.85 10.35
C LYS A 83 -3.72 10.12 9.49
N VAL A 84 -3.70 9.98 8.16
CA VAL A 84 -3.63 11.14 7.25
C VAL A 84 -5.00 11.56 6.68
N GLY A 85 -6.04 10.74 6.88
CA GLY A 85 -7.40 11.01 6.44
C GLY A 85 -7.58 11.11 4.92
N TYR A 86 -8.62 11.85 4.50
CA TYR A 86 -8.85 12.21 3.10
C TYR A 86 -8.29 13.60 2.80
N ALA A 87 -7.55 13.75 1.71
CA ALA A 87 -7.12 15.05 1.20
C ALA A 87 -8.02 15.48 0.04
N SER A 88 -8.85 16.51 0.26
CA SER A 88 -9.69 17.09 -0.78
C SER A 88 -8.92 18.13 -1.60
N TYR A 89 -9.07 18.11 -2.91
CA TYR A 89 -8.54 19.13 -3.82
C TYR A 89 -9.61 20.17 -4.16
N ILE A 90 -9.47 21.35 -3.58
CA ILE A 90 -10.39 22.48 -3.73
C ILE A 90 -9.86 23.59 -4.68
N GLY A 91 -8.86 23.28 -5.50
CA GLY A 91 -8.26 24.23 -6.45
C GLY A 91 -7.07 25.03 -5.93
N ASN A 92 -6.57 24.72 -4.72
CA ASN A 92 -5.32 25.29 -4.20
C ASN A 92 -4.18 24.28 -4.36
N ASP A 93 -3.36 24.49 -5.39
CA ASP A 93 -2.26 23.59 -5.75
C ASP A 93 -1.20 23.48 -4.66
N ALA A 94 -0.73 24.60 -4.12
CA ALA A 94 0.35 24.62 -3.13
C ALA A 94 -0.06 23.91 -1.82
N ALA A 95 -1.29 24.15 -1.35
CA ALA A 95 -1.80 23.47 -0.16
C ALA A 95 -1.96 21.96 -0.40
N TYR A 96 -2.41 21.58 -1.59
CA TYR A 96 -2.61 20.18 -1.95
C TYR A 96 -1.27 19.45 -2.16
N GLU A 97 -0.28 20.10 -2.77
CA GLU A 97 1.09 19.59 -2.91
C GLU A 97 1.70 19.28 -1.54
N LYS A 98 1.67 20.24 -0.62
CA LYS A 98 2.17 20.02 0.74
C LYS A 98 1.46 18.84 1.41
N LYS A 99 0.14 18.70 1.23
CA LYS A 99 -0.61 17.56 1.77
C LYS A 99 -0.20 16.23 1.14
N MET A 100 0.16 16.20 -0.14
CA MET A 100 0.65 15.01 -0.83
C MET A 100 2.08 14.66 -0.44
N GLU A 101 2.91 15.64 -0.08
CA GLU A 101 4.20 15.40 0.57
C GLU A 101 3.99 14.76 1.95
N ASP A 102 3.10 15.32 2.80
CA ASP A 102 2.76 14.74 4.10
C ASP A 102 2.23 13.29 3.97
N PHE A 103 1.43 13.00 2.92
CA PHE A 103 0.99 11.63 2.61
C PHE A 103 2.15 10.73 2.22
N SER A 104 3.09 11.22 1.41
CA SER A 104 4.24 10.44 0.95
C SER A 104 5.19 10.12 2.10
N GLU A 105 5.37 11.03 3.06
CA GLU A 105 6.12 10.76 4.29
C GLU A 105 5.43 9.71 5.16
N ALA A 106 4.10 9.82 5.37
CA ALA A 106 3.34 8.79 6.09
C ALA A 106 3.39 7.43 5.36
N ALA A 107 3.47 7.44 4.03
CA ALA A 107 3.68 6.22 3.27
C ALA A 107 5.07 5.63 3.54
N MET A 108 6.11 6.46 3.58
CA MET A 108 7.47 6.02 3.91
C MET A 108 7.60 5.46 5.32
N GLU A 109 6.88 5.99 6.31
CA GLU A 109 6.78 5.37 7.65
C GLU A 109 6.34 3.90 7.53
N LYS A 110 5.28 3.64 6.75
CA LYS A 110 4.75 2.28 6.52
C LYS A 110 5.65 1.42 5.64
N VAL A 111 6.28 1.99 4.61
CA VAL A 111 7.24 1.26 3.78
C VAL A 111 8.41 0.77 4.63
N ARG A 112 8.96 1.62 5.51
CA ARG A 112 10.06 1.23 6.41
C ARG A 112 9.65 0.12 7.37
N GLU A 113 8.45 0.19 7.94
CA GLU A 113 7.86 -0.88 8.76
C GLU A 113 7.73 -2.19 7.96
N TYR A 114 7.18 -2.13 6.75
CA TYR A 114 6.93 -3.30 5.93
C TYR A 114 8.18 -3.91 5.29
N ARG A 115 9.26 -3.13 5.10
CA ARG A 115 10.57 -3.68 4.70
C ARG A 115 11.14 -4.66 5.72
N LEU A 116 10.69 -4.62 6.98
CA LEU A 116 11.08 -5.61 7.99
C LEU A 116 10.62 -7.04 7.63
N PHE A 117 9.60 -7.18 6.78
CA PHE A 117 9.20 -8.49 6.25
C PHE A 117 10.30 -9.14 5.41
N ARG A 118 11.36 -8.42 4.98
CA ARG A 118 12.53 -9.08 4.38
C ARG A 118 13.14 -10.14 5.31
N ASN A 119 13.01 -9.97 6.63
CA ASN A 119 13.37 -10.99 7.61
C ASN A 119 12.24 -12.01 7.76
N MET A 120 12.53 -13.27 7.45
CA MET A 120 11.52 -14.34 7.45
C MET A 120 10.99 -14.68 8.85
N ASP A 121 11.81 -14.60 9.89
CA ASP A 121 11.35 -14.84 11.26
C ASP A 121 10.35 -13.76 11.70
N TYR A 122 10.67 -12.50 11.40
CA TYR A 122 9.76 -11.39 11.62
C TYR A 122 8.45 -11.58 10.83
N ALA A 123 8.54 -11.88 9.54
CA ALA A 123 7.37 -12.12 8.70
C ALA A 123 6.49 -13.25 9.26
N LYS A 124 7.10 -14.37 9.67
CA LYS A 124 6.42 -15.52 10.26
C LYS A 124 5.68 -15.14 11.55
N GLU A 125 6.30 -14.38 12.44
CA GLU A 125 5.67 -13.92 13.67
C GLU A 125 4.51 -12.96 13.42
N GLN A 126 4.66 -12.03 12.47
CA GLN A 126 3.56 -11.13 12.09
C GLN A 126 2.38 -11.89 11.49
N MET A 127 2.63 -12.84 10.59
CA MET A 127 1.59 -13.68 9.98
C MET A 127 0.85 -14.52 11.03
N LYS A 128 1.57 -15.13 11.99
CA LYS A 128 0.95 -15.85 13.12
C LYS A 128 0.06 -14.94 13.96
N SER A 129 0.54 -13.74 14.28
CA SER A 129 -0.25 -12.77 15.06
C SER A 129 -1.55 -12.40 14.36
N GLN A 130 -1.51 -12.18 13.03
CA GLN A 130 -2.72 -11.93 12.26
C GLN A 130 -3.68 -13.12 12.29
N LEU A 131 -3.15 -14.32 12.16
CA LEU A 131 -3.92 -15.55 12.17
C LEU A 131 -4.68 -15.73 13.50
N ASN A 132 -4.01 -15.49 14.62
CA ASN A 132 -4.59 -15.56 15.97
C ASN A 132 -5.66 -14.49 16.23
N SER A 133 -5.65 -13.41 15.45
CA SER A 133 -6.68 -12.36 15.52
C SER A 133 -7.96 -12.69 14.74
N ILE A 134 -7.95 -13.76 13.95
CA ILE A 134 -9.12 -14.21 13.18
C ILE A 134 -10.01 -15.08 14.07
N PRO A 135 -11.32 -14.78 14.19
CA PRO A 135 -12.24 -15.61 14.96
C PRO A 135 -12.32 -17.04 14.40
N GLU A 136 -12.38 -18.04 15.27
CA GLU A 136 -12.29 -19.49 14.95
C GLU A 136 -13.21 -19.95 13.81
N ASN A 137 -14.36 -19.29 13.61
CA ASN A 137 -15.30 -19.60 12.54
C ASN A 137 -14.83 -19.21 11.12
N ARG A 138 -13.73 -18.46 10.97
CA ARG A 138 -13.11 -18.07 9.68
C ARG A 138 -11.71 -18.65 9.46
N VAL A 139 -11.21 -19.39 10.44
CA VAL A 139 -9.85 -19.96 10.49
C VAL A 139 -9.66 -20.99 9.38
N PHE A 140 -10.62 -21.90 9.15
CA PHE A 140 -10.40 -23.09 8.32
C PHE A 140 -10.00 -22.80 6.85
N GLY A 141 -10.61 -21.80 6.20
CA GLY A 141 -10.33 -21.47 4.80
C GLY A 141 -9.02 -20.70 4.58
N LYS A 142 -8.65 -19.81 5.51
CA LYS A 142 -7.36 -19.08 5.43
C LYS A 142 -6.20 -19.97 5.89
N TYR A 143 -6.34 -20.76 6.95
CA TYR A 143 -5.27 -21.62 7.47
C TYR A 143 -4.69 -22.59 6.43
N MET A 144 -5.51 -23.15 5.53
CA MET A 144 -5.03 -24.07 4.49
C MET A 144 -4.16 -23.37 3.43
N ASN A 145 -4.43 -22.09 3.14
CA ASN A 145 -3.65 -21.34 2.15
C ASN A 145 -2.25 -20.97 2.69
N TRP A 146 -2.12 -20.75 4.00
CA TRP A 146 -0.84 -20.42 4.65
C TRP A 146 -0.02 -21.66 5.09
N ARG A 147 -0.67 -22.78 5.42
CA ARG A 147 0.02 -24.00 5.88
C ARG A 147 0.79 -24.76 4.81
N CYS A 148 0.44 -24.62 3.53
CA CYS A 148 1.16 -25.29 2.45
C CYS A 148 2.61 -24.79 2.29
N PHE A 149 3.00 -23.69 2.94
CA PHE A 149 4.27 -23.01 2.66
C PHE A 149 5.05 -22.58 3.91
N ALA A 150 4.67 -23.08 5.09
CA ALA A 150 5.51 -22.99 6.27
C ALA A 150 6.70 -23.96 6.12
N PHE A 151 7.75 -23.51 5.44
CA PHE A 151 9.09 -24.06 5.63
C PHE A 151 9.62 -23.68 7.03
#